data_AF-A0A963N9W3-F1
#
_entry.id   AF-A0A963N9W3-F1
#
_cell.length_a   1.000
_cell.length_b   1.000
_cell.length_c   1.000
_cell.angle_alpha   90.00
_cell.angle_beta   90.00
_cell.angle_gamma   90.00
#
_symmetry.space_group_name_H-M   'P 1'
#
loop_
_entity.id
_entity.type
_entity.pdbx_description
1 polymer ?
#
loop_
_entity_poly.entity_id
_entity_poly.type
_entity_poly.pdbx_seq_one_letter_code
_entity_poly.pdbx_strand_id
1 'polypeptide(L)'
;LYWLNILAVRDTPADVIVREHWQRFGRNVYSRHDYEGIETALADRLIDGLRARLPQLPGSLGNQLRIAAADDFSYTDPVDGSRSERQGIRIMLEDGSRVVFRLSGTGTEGATLRVYLERFVADASRHEVPTQEALAPLIGLAEAVAQISTITGRTAPDVIS
;
A
#
# COMPACT_ATOMS: atom_id res chain seq x y z
N LEU A 1 21.93 -5.24 -15.21
CA LEU A 1 22.13 -6.21 -16.31
C LEU A 1 20.87 -7.03 -16.65
N TYR A 2 20.04 -7.44 -15.69
CA TYR A 2 18.86 -8.29 -15.96
C TYR A 2 17.90 -7.74 -17.02
N TRP A 3 17.43 -6.48 -16.88
CA TRP A 3 16.58 -5.84 -17.90
C TRP A 3 17.24 -5.72 -19.27
N LEU A 4 18.56 -5.48 -19.34
CA LEU A 4 19.28 -5.42 -20.61
C LEU A 4 19.27 -6.78 -21.34
N ASN A 5 19.32 -7.89 -20.60
CA ASN A 5 19.18 -9.23 -21.21
C ASN A 5 17.77 -9.44 -21.77
N ILE A 6 16.72 -9.02 -21.05
CA ILE A 6 15.34 -9.11 -21.55
C ILE A 6 15.19 -8.28 -22.83
N LEU A 7 15.66 -7.04 -22.83
CA LEU A 7 15.59 -6.15 -23.99
C LEU A 7 16.37 -6.71 -25.17
N ALA A 8 17.57 -7.23 -24.94
CA ALA A 8 18.40 -7.82 -25.99
C ALA A 8 17.78 -9.07 -26.62
N VAL A 9 17.13 -9.94 -25.83
CA VAL A 9 16.48 -11.16 -26.33
C VAL A 9 15.14 -10.86 -26.98
N ARG A 10 14.36 -9.92 -26.42
CA ARG A 10 13.04 -9.57 -26.93
C ARG A 10 13.07 -8.60 -28.10
N ASP A 11 14.16 -7.85 -28.28
CA ASP A 11 14.30 -6.78 -29.26
C ASP A 11 13.08 -5.85 -29.31
N THR A 12 12.58 -5.49 -28.12
CA THR A 12 11.33 -4.74 -27.94
C THR A 12 11.56 -3.63 -26.91
N PRO A 13 11.01 -2.42 -27.10
CA PRO A 13 11.08 -1.36 -26.09
C PRO A 13 10.49 -1.77 -24.74
N ALA A 14 11.07 -1.26 -23.65
CA ALA A 14 10.69 -1.64 -22.29
C ALA A 14 9.21 -1.35 -21.98
N ASP A 15 8.68 -0.22 -22.45
CA ASP A 15 7.29 0.16 -22.26
C ASP A 15 6.32 -0.81 -22.94
N VAL A 16 6.64 -1.24 -24.17
CA VAL A 16 5.85 -2.25 -24.89
C VAL A 16 5.85 -3.58 -24.13
N ILE A 17 7.01 -4.04 -23.65
CA ILE A 17 7.11 -5.28 -22.85
C ILE A 17 6.24 -5.19 -21.59
N VAL A 18 6.27 -4.06 -20.88
CA VAL A 18 5.47 -3.85 -19.68
C VAL A 18 3.98 -3.82 -20.00
N ARG A 19 3.58 -3.15 -21.10
CA ARG A 19 2.18 -3.09 -21.56
C ARG A 19 1.65 -4.47 -21.95
N GLU A 20 2.43 -5.26 -22.68
CA GLU A 20 2.09 -6.66 -23.00
C GLU A 20 1.94 -7.50 -21.72
N HIS A 21 2.82 -7.30 -20.74
CA HIS A 21 2.73 -7.99 -19.45
C HIS A 21 1.43 -7.64 -18.73
N TRP A 22 1.05 -6.35 -18.68
CA TRP A 22 -0.21 -5.92 -18.10
C TRP A 22 -1.41 -6.50 -18.83
N GLN A 23 -1.42 -6.50 -20.16
CA GLN A 23 -2.52 -7.10 -20.93
C GLN A 23 -2.70 -8.59 -20.62
N ARG A 24 -1.60 -9.31 -20.37
CA ARG A 24 -1.64 -10.75 -20.07
C ARG A 24 -2.05 -11.06 -18.63
N PHE A 25 -1.61 -10.27 -17.65
CA PHE A 25 -1.73 -10.61 -16.22
C PHE A 25 -2.58 -9.62 -15.40
N GLY A 26 -3.07 -8.56 -16.02
CA GLY A 26 -3.60 -7.38 -15.34
C GLY A 26 -2.50 -6.43 -14.88
N ARG A 27 -2.88 -5.18 -14.57
CA ARG A 27 -1.98 -4.15 -14.05
C ARG A 27 -2.19 -4.01 -12.54
N ASN A 28 -1.13 -4.16 -11.76
CA ASN A 28 -1.09 -3.69 -10.37
C ASN A 28 -0.62 -2.24 -10.37
N VAL A 29 -1.56 -1.31 -10.30
CA VAL A 29 -1.25 0.12 -10.16
C VAL A 29 -0.75 0.32 -8.74
N TYR A 30 0.43 0.89 -8.58
CA TYR A 30 1.08 1.01 -7.29
C TYR A 30 1.56 2.44 -7.03
N SER A 31 1.44 2.88 -5.78
CA SER A 31 2.13 4.07 -5.28
C SER A 31 2.42 3.93 -3.78
N ARG A 32 3.46 4.59 -3.31
CA ARG A 32 3.76 4.74 -1.88
C ARG A 32 3.70 6.21 -1.48
N HIS A 33 2.95 6.47 -0.41
CA HIS A 33 2.79 7.79 0.21
C HIS A 33 3.53 7.80 1.54
N ASP A 34 4.52 8.66 1.69
CA ASP A 34 5.28 8.82 2.92
C ASP A 34 4.87 10.14 3.60
N TYR A 35 4.44 10.03 4.86
CA TYR A 35 4.16 11.15 5.75
C TYR A 35 5.29 11.24 6.77
N GLU A 36 6.14 12.25 6.63
CA GLU A 36 7.41 12.38 7.33
C GLU A 36 7.32 13.37 8.50
N GLY A 37 8.11 13.12 9.55
CA GLY A 37 8.15 14.01 10.71
C GLY A 37 6.81 14.14 11.43
N ILE A 38 6.05 13.04 11.52
CA ILE A 38 4.87 12.98 12.40
C ILE A 38 5.37 12.93 13.84
N GLU A 39 4.76 13.70 14.74
CA GLU A 39 5.03 13.58 16.18
C GLU A 39 4.82 12.12 16.62
N THR A 40 5.83 11.52 17.26
CA THR A 40 5.84 10.08 17.61
C THR A 40 4.57 9.66 18.35
N ALA A 41 4.08 10.46 19.31
CA ALA A 41 2.87 10.13 20.05
C ALA A 41 1.59 10.09 19.17
N LEU A 42 1.51 10.92 18.13
CA LEU A 42 0.40 10.91 17.17
C LEU A 42 0.52 9.72 16.21
N ALA A 43 1.73 9.42 15.76
CA ALA A 43 2.01 8.27 14.92
C ALA A 43 1.69 6.94 15.62
N ASP A 44 2.11 6.80 16.87
CA ASP A 44 1.80 5.63 17.70
C ASP A 44 0.29 5.50 17.92
N ARG A 45 -0.39 6.61 18.27
CA ARG A 45 -1.85 6.64 18.41
C ARG A 45 -2.56 6.19 17.13
N LEU A 46 -2.09 6.63 15.97
CA LEU A 46 -2.64 6.26 14.67
C LEU A 46 -2.53 4.75 14.44
N ILE A 47 -1.32 4.20 14.57
CA ILE A 47 -1.09 2.80 14.23
C ILE A 47 -1.73 1.85 15.25
N ASP A 48 -1.74 2.22 16.54
CA ASP A 48 -2.40 1.44 17.58
C ASP A 48 -3.93 1.51 17.46
N GLY A 49 -4.48 2.68 17.12
CA GLY A 49 -5.90 2.85 16.83
C GLY A 49 -6.33 2.00 15.64
N LEU A 50 -5.54 1.98 14.55
CA LEU A 50 -5.81 1.12 13.41
C LEU A 50 -5.71 -0.37 13.79
N ARG A 51 -4.69 -0.76 14.56
CA ARG A 51 -4.50 -2.14 15.04
C ARG A 51 -5.66 -2.63 15.88
N ALA A 52 -6.18 -1.80 16.78
CA ALA A 52 -7.34 -2.12 17.61
C ALA A 52 -8.62 -2.34 16.79
N ARG A 53 -8.70 -1.73 15.60
CA ARG A 53 -9.85 -1.83 14.70
C ARG A 53 -9.81 -3.02 13.74
N LEU A 54 -8.69 -3.76 13.65
CA LEU A 54 -8.53 -4.86 12.70
C LEU A 54 -9.65 -5.91 12.77
N PRO A 55 -10.10 -6.37 13.96
CA PRO A 55 -11.16 -7.38 14.03
C PRO A 55 -12.50 -6.96 13.42
N GLN A 56 -12.75 -5.65 13.29
CA GLN A 56 -14.02 -5.11 12.77
C GLN A 56 -13.97 -4.76 11.27
N LEU A 57 -12.81 -4.85 10.62
CA LEU A 57 -12.66 -4.46 9.21
C LEU A 57 -13.14 -5.53 8.21
N PRO A 58 -12.87 -6.83 8.37
CA PRO A 58 -13.32 -7.84 7.41
C PRO A 58 -14.84 -7.83 7.22
N GLY A 59 -15.29 -7.90 5.96
CA GLY A 59 -16.71 -7.86 5.58
C GLY A 59 -17.34 -6.46 5.55
N SER A 60 -16.64 -5.43 6.04
CA SER A 60 -17.11 -4.04 6.02
C SER A 60 -16.86 -3.36 4.66
N LEU A 61 -17.49 -2.19 4.48
CA LEU A 61 -17.22 -1.28 3.36
C LEU A 61 -16.41 -0.09 3.86
N GLY A 62 -15.24 0.15 3.26
CA GLY A 62 -14.47 1.37 3.45
C GLY A 62 -14.39 2.12 2.12
N ASN A 63 -14.89 3.36 2.07
CA ASN A 63 -14.96 4.15 0.83
C ASN A 63 -15.58 3.37 -0.35
N GLN A 64 -16.69 2.64 -0.09
CA GLN A 64 -17.39 1.75 -1.05
C GLN A 64 -16.59 0.51 -1.51
N LEU A 65 -15.40 0.27 -0.98
CA LEU A 65 -14.58 -0.91 -1.26
C LEU A 65 -14.79 -1.97 -0.18
N ARG A 66 -14.97 -3.22 -0.61
CA ARG A 66 -15.23 -4.34 0.29
C ARG A 66 -13.93 -4.94 0.81
N ILE A 67 -13.76 -4.91 2.12
CA ILE A 67 -12.59 -5.44 2.80
C ILE A 67 -12.77 -6.94 2.99
N ALA A 68 -11.89 -7.73 2.37
CA ALA A 68 -11.90 -9.18 2.49
C ALA A 68 -11.21 -9.63 3.79
N ALA A 69 -10.08 -9.01 4.12
CA ALA A 69 -9.30 -9.35 5.30
C ALA A 69 -8.45 -8.15 5.77
N ALA A 70 -8.08 -8.17 7.04
CA ALA A 70 -7.16 -7.21 7.63
C ALA A 70 -6.32 -7.89 8.71
N ASP A 71 -5.01 -7.64 8.70
CA ASP A 71 -4.09 -8.19 9.70
C ASP A 71 -2.92 -7.24 10.01
N ASP A 72 -2.18 -7.56 11.07
CA ASP A 72 -0.87 -6.98 11.33
C ASP A 72 0.19 -8.03 10.99
N PHE A 73 0.99 -7.75 9.96
CA PHE A 73 1.86 -8.73 9.35
C PHE A 73 2.93 -9.23 10.33
N SER A 74 3.06 -10.55 10.40
CA SER A 74 4.17 -11.22 11.06
C SER A 74 4.78 -12.25 10.13
N TYR A 75 6.09 -12.47 10.26
CA TYR A 75 6.86 -13.42 9.48
C TYR A 75 7.69 -14.29 10.42
N THR A 76 7.65 -15.60 10.19
CA THR A 76 8.54 -16.57 10.84
C THR A 76 9.52 -17.07 9.80
N ASP A 77 10.82 -16.86 10.04
CA ASP A 77 11.87 -17.26 9.12
C ASP A 77 12.01 -18.80 9.11
N PRO A 78 11.93 -19.46 7.94
CA PRO A 78 12.00 -20.92 7.87
C PRO A 78 13.42 -21.48 8.02
N VAL A 79 14.46 -20.65 8.03
CA VAL A 79 15.87 -21.05 8.18
C VAL A 79 16.26 -21.06 9.67
N ASP A 80 15.96 -19.99 10.39
CA ASP A 80 16.39 -19.82 11.80
C ASP A 80 15.24 -19.84 12.82
N GLY A 81 13.98 -19.84 12.36
CA GLY A 81 12.80 -19.85 13.22
C GLY A 81 12.51 -18.52 13.92
N SER A 82 13.28 -17.46 13.65
CA SER A 82 13.05 -16.14 14.22
C SER A 82 11.70 -15.59 13.77
N ARG A 83 11.05 -14.83 14.66
CA ARG A 83 9.71 -14.27 14.40
C ARG A 83 9.74 -12.75 14.49
N SER A 84 9.39 -12.10 13.39
CA SER A 84 9.20 -10.66 13.30
C SER A 84 7.72 -10.33 13.30
N GLU A 85 7.27 -9.58 14.30
CA GLU A 85 5.87 -9.13 14.42
C GLU A 85 5.74 -7.64 14.09
N ARG A 86 4.49 -7.18 13.90
CA ARG A 86 4.15 -5.76 13.69
C ARG A 86 4.87 -5.13 12.49
N GLN A 87 5.06 -5.91 11.42
CA GLN A 87 5.84 -5.51 10.25
C GLN A 87 5.05 -4.67 9.24
N GLY A 88 3.76 -4.49 9.49
CA GLY A 88 2.88 -3.61 8.73
C GLY A 88 1.45 -4.09 8.77
N ILE A 89 0.52 -3.15 8.96
CA ILE A 89 -0.91 -3.46 8.91
C ILE A 89 -1.34 -3.56 7.45
N ARG A 90 -2.02 -4.64 7.08
CA ARG A 90 -2.48 -4.90 5.71
C ARG A 90 -3.99 -4.95 5.68
N ILE A 91 -4.57 -4.28 4.68
CA ILE A 91 -5.98 -4.33 4.33
C ILE A 91 -6.07 -4.95 2.94
N MET A 92 -6.67 -6.13 2.82
CA MET A 92 -6.89 -6.83 1.56
C MET A 92 -8.34 -6.68 1.10
N LEU A 93 -8.54 -6.32 -0.16
CA LEU A 93 -9.85 -6.13 -0.76
C LEU A 93 -10.26 -7.34 -1.62
N GLU A 94 -11.55 -7.52 -1.83
CA GLU A 94 -12.07 -8.64 -2.63
C GLU A 94 -11.65 -8.60 -4.10
N ASP A 95 -11.36 -7.42 -4.64
CA ASP A 95 -10.95 -7.25 -6.03
C ASP A 95 -9.44 -7.53 -6.27
N GLY A 96 -8.73 -7.98 -5.23
CA GLY A 96 -7.29 -8.25 -5.27
C GLY A 96 -6.41 -7.04 -4.93
N SER A 97 -7.01 -5.87 -4.73
CA SER A 97 -6.29 -4.67 -4.29
C SER A 97 -5.90 -4.75 -2.80
N ARG A 98 -4.92 -3.94 -2.40
CA ARG A 98 -4.48 -3.85 -1.00
C ARG A 98 -3.96 -2.48 -0.61
N VAL A 99 -4.10 -2.18 0.68
CA VAL A 99 -3.47 -1.04 1.35
C VAL A 99 -2.60 -1.55 2.49
N VAL A 100 -1.38 -1.06 2.61
CA VAL A 100 -0.46 -1.44 3.71
C VAL A 100 0.02 -0.20 4.43
N PHE A 101 0.04 -0.22 5.75
CA PHE A 101 0.56 0.85 6.61
C PHE A 101 1.79 0.35 7.35
N ARG A 102 2.90 1.09 7.25
CA ARG A 102 4.11 0.82 8.02
C ARG A 102 4.56 2.08 8.72
N LEU A 103 4.82 1.95 10.02
CA LEU A 103 5.42 3.02 10.80
C LEU A 103 6.92 2.75 10.98
N SER A 104 7.74 3.78 10.85
CA SER A 104 9.18 3.70 11.05
C SER A 104 9.72 4.99 11.66
N GLY A 105 10.91 4.92 12.25
CA GLY A 105 11.61 6.13 12.73
C GLY A 105 10.98 6.75 13.98
N THR A 106 10.50 5.97 14.95
CA THR A 106 9.86 6.48 16.19
C THR A 106 10.83 7.13 17.20
N GLY A 107 11.98 7.61 16.73
CA GLY A 107 13.00 8.28 17.55
C GLY A 107 12.73 9.77 17.77
N THR A 108 13.76 10.53 18.12
CA THR A 108 13.65 11.97 18.41
C THR A 108 13.35 12.85 17.19
N GLU A 109 13.56 12.33 15.99
CA GLU A 109 13.39 13.06 14.72
C GLU A 109 11.95 13.01 14.16
N GLY A 110 11.02 12.35 14.89
CA GLY A 110 9.65 12.13 14.46
C GLY A 110 9.51 10.90 13.56
N ALA A 111 8.31 10.33 13.53
CA ALA A 111 8.02 9.10 12.82
C ALA A 111 7.61 9.33 11.37
N THR A 112 7.91 8.36 10.51
CA THR A 112 7.42 8.29 9.14
C THR A 112 6.36 7.20 9.01
N LEU A 113 5.14 7.59 8.65
CA LEU A 113 4.09 6.66 8.22
C LEU A 113 4.20 6.47 6.71
N ARG A 114 4.38 5.22 6.27
CA ARG A 114 4.37 4.84 4.85
C ARG A 114 3.08 4.09 4.53
N VAL A 115 2.35 4.57 3.53
CA VAL A 115 1.13 3.96 3.03
C VAL A 115 1.38 3.44 1.62
N TYR A 116 1.27 2.12 1.46
CA TYR A 116 1.45 1.44 0.19
C TYR A 116 0.07 1.15 -0.38
N LEU A 117 -0.17 1.59 -1.61
CA LEU A 117 -1.45 1.49 -2.28
C LEU A 117 -1.24 0.64 -3.53
N GLU A 118 -1.94 -0.49 -3.63
CA GLU A 118 -1.88 -1.36 -4.79
C GLU A 118 -3.29 -1.71 -5.25
N ARG A 119 -3.63 -1.26 -6.47
CA ARG A 119 -4.91 -1.56 -7.10
C ARG A 119 -4.72 -2.54 -8.24
N PHE A 120 -5.42 -3.66 -8.18
CA PHE A 120 -5.46 -4.59 -9.30
C PHE A 120 -6.46 -4.12 -10.36
N VAL A 121 -6.03 -4.10 -11.62
CA VAL A 121 -6.84 -3.72 -12.77
C VAL A 121 -6.74 -4.79 -13.85
N ALA A 122 -7.76 -5.65 -13.91
CA ALA A 122 -7.85 -6.71 -14.92
C ALA A 122 -8.13 -6.15 -16.33
N ASP A 123 -9.01 -5.14 -16.43
CA ASP A 123 -9.45 -4.57 -17.70
C ASP A 123 -8.35 -3.74 -18.39
N ALA A 124 -7.89 -4.23 -19.53
CA ALA A 124 -6.83 -3.61 -20.32
C ALA A 124 -7.16 -2.20 -20.83
N SER A 125 -8.45 -1.89 -21.05
CA SER A 125 -8.87 -0.55 -21.47
C SER A 125 -8.60 0.52 -20.41
N ARG A 126 -8.38 0.09 -19.16
CA ARG A 126 -8.12 0.95 -18.00
C ARG A 126 -6.66 1.00 -17.59
N HIS A 127 -5.77 0.29 -18.29
CA HIS A 127 -4.35 0.25 -17.94
C HIS A 127 -3.64 1.57 -18.15
N GLU A 128 -4.19 2.50 -18.94
CA GLU A 128 -3.59 3.82 -19.18
C GLU A 128 -4.08 4.92 -18.24
N VAL A 129 -5.00 4.61 -17.32
CA VAL A 129 -5.45 5.59 -16.33
C VAL A 129 -4.24 6.05 -15.50
N PRO A 130 -4.04 7.37 -15.31
CA PRO A 130 -2.96 7.90 -14.50
C PRO A 130 -2.95 7.31 -13.10
N THR A 131 -1.75 7.01 -12.57
CA THR A 131 -1.57 6.26 -11.32
C THR A 131 -2.37 6.82 -10.15
N GLN A 132 -2.31 8.13 -9.89
CA GLN A 132 -3.02 8.73 -8.75
C GLN A 132 -4.55 8.76 -8.93
N GLU A 133 -5.03 8.89 -10.17
CA GLU A 133 -6.47 8.79 -10.47
C GLU A 133 -6.96 7.35 -10.25
N ALA A 134 -6.21 6.37 -10.75
CA ALA A 134 -6.53 4.96 -10.52
C ALA A 134 -6.48 4.59 -9.04
N LEU A 135 -5.62 5.22 -8.23
CA LEU A 135 -5.47 4.95 -6.80
C LEU A 135 -6.39 5.78 -5.89
N ALA A 136 -7.09 6.79 -6.40
CA ALA A 136 -7.95 7.67 -5.60
C ALA A 136 -8.93 6.92 -4.67
N PRO A 137 -9.60 5.82 -5.09
CA PRO A 137 -10.43 5.04 -4.19
C PRO A 137 -9.68 4.42 -3.00
N LEU A 138 -8.44 3.94 -3.22
CA LEU A 138 -7.61 3.37 -2.17
C LEU A 138 -7.03 4.44 -1.24
N ILE A 139 -6.71 5.63 -1.76
CA ILE A 139 -6.31 6.78 -0.96
C ILE A 139 -7.43 7.16 0.01
N GLY A 140 -8.67 7.25 -0.50
CA GLY A 140 -9.85 7.53 0.34
C GLY A 140 -10.15 6.42 1.34
N LEU A 141 -9.97 5.15 0.97
CA LEU A 141 -10.06 4.03 1.92
C LEU A 141 -8.99 4.15 3.02
N ALA A 142 -7.74 4.44 2.66
CA ALA A 142 -6.64 4.56 3.60
C ALA A 142 -6.91 5.65 4.64
N GLU A 143 -7.41 6.81 4.19
CA GLU A 143 -7.83 7.89 5.08
C GLU A 143 -9.01 7.45 5.97
N ALA A 144 -10.03 6.79 5.42
CA ALA A 144 -11.20 6.37 6.19
C ALA A 144 -10.88 5.35 7.31
N VAL A 145 -9.92 4.44 7.06
CA VAL A 145 -9.54 3.42 8.06
C VAL A 145 -8.52 3.94 9.06
N ALA A 146 -7.52 4.71 8.62
CA ALA A 146 -6.42 5.15 9.48
C ALA A 146 -6.63 6.54 10.08
N GLN A 147 -7.56 7.34 9.55
CA GLN A 147 -7.84 8.72 10.00
C GLN A 147 -6.58 9.59 10.04
N ILE A 148 -5.74 9.49 9.00
CA ILE A 148 -4.38 10.06 9.00
C ILE A 148 -4.47 11.57 9.26
N SER A 149 -5.33 12.26 8.53
CA SER A 149 -5.47 13.71 8.65
C SER A 149 -6.01 14.14 10.01
N THR A 150 -7.00 13.42 10.55
CA THR A 150 -7.61 13.74 11.85
C THR A 150 -6.64 13.53 13.02
N ILE A 151 -5.80 12.48 12.96
CA ILE A 151 -4.88 12.13 14.05
C ILE A 151 -3.58 12.93 13.97
N THR A 152 -3.03 13.11 12.76
CA THR A 152 -1.68 13.68 12.58
C THR A 152 -1.69 15.14 12.13
N GLY A 153 -2.84 15.67 11.70
CA GLY A 153 -2.96 16.98 11.06
C GLY A 153 -2.42 17.02 9.62
N ARG A 154 -1.89 15.92 9.07
CA ARG A 154 -1.34 15.86 7.72
C ARG A 154 -2.44 15.56 6.70
N THR A 155 -2.70 16.49 5.79
CA THR A 155 -3.74 16.35 4.75
C THR A 155 -3.21 15.80 3.43
N ALA A 156 -1.89 15.67 3.27
CA ALA A 156 -1.21 15.13 2.11
C ALA A 156 0.13 14.50 2.52
N PRO A 157 0.64 13.51 1.76
CA PRO A 157 1.97 12.96 2.00
C PRO A 157 3.06 13.96 1.60
N ASP A 158 4.21 13.86 2.26
CA ASP A 158 5.40 14.65 1.93
C ASP A 158 6.10 14.10 0.68
N VAL A 159 6.05 12.78 0.47
CA VAL A 159 6.64 12.10 -0.70
C VAL A 159 5.65 11.12 -1.32
N ILE A 160 5.56 11.13 -2.65
CA ILE A 160 4.80 10.16 -3.46
C ILE A 160 5.76 9.47 -4.43
N SER A 161 5.74 8.13 -4.44
CA SER A 161 6.51 7.28 -5.37
C SER A 161 5.67 6.21 -6.03
#